data_AF-A0AA39XCS4-F1
#
_entry.id   AF-A0AA39XCS4-F1
#
_cell.length_a   1.000
_cell.length_b   1.000
_cell.length_c   1.000
_cell.angle_alpha   90.00
_cell.angle_beta   90.00
_cell.angle_gamma   90.00
#
_symmetry.space_group_name_H-M   'P 1'
#
loop_
_entity.id
_entity.type
_entity.pdbx_description
1 polymer ?
#
loop_
_entity_poly.entity_id
_entity_poly.type
_entity_poly.pdbx_seq_one_letter_code
_entity_poly.pdbx_strand_id
1 'polypeptide(L)'
;MGDVSAPRSLRQIQNRLAYCSRHHPGCNIRDETSDIRPSRFLSINLAPSSASGESEADKIKLIEATLANNEPYIILSYVWGHIQTIQTTAETIGQHKSGILTATLPQTIRDAITVTRKLGVGLLWVDSLCIVQDDAEELAREVAKMSSYYRNA
;
A
#
# COMPACT_ATOMS: atom_id res chain seq x y z
N MET A 1 -2.85 -23.05 -0.27
CA MET A 1 -1.76 -22.17 0.22
C MET A 1 -0.95 -21.75 -0.99
N GLY A 2 -1.28 -20.59 -1.57
CA GLY A 2 -0.68 -20.10 -2.82
C GLY A 2 0.39 -19.06 -2.52
N ASP A 3 1.61 -19.35 -2.92
CA ASP A 3 2.80 -18.53 -2.67
C ASP A 3 2.81 -17.31 -3.61
N VAL A 4 2.49 -16.12 -3.08
CA VAL A 4 2.42 -14.86 -3.84
C VAL A 4 3.82 -14.34 -4.22
N SER A 5 4.86 -14.81 -3.54
CA SER A 5 6.26 -14.46 -3.81
C SER A 5 6.88 -15.27 -4.97
N ALA A 6 6.14 -16.21 -5.56
CA ALA A 6 6.64 -16.99 -6.69
C ALA A 6 6.89 -16.11 -7.94
N PRO A 7 8.07 -16.22 -8.60
CA PRO A 7 8.46 -15.37 -9.74
C PRO A 7 7.51 -15.48 -10.96
N ARG A 8 6.69 -16.53 -11.03
CA ARG A 8 5.65 -16.69 -12.07
C ARG A 8 4.44 -15.76 -11.84
N SER A 9 4.08 -15.50 -10.59
CA SER A 9 2.94 -14.64 -10.21
C SER A 9 3.23 -13.17 -10.51
N LEU A 10 4.45 -12.71 -10.17
CA LEU A 10 4.91 -11.35 -10.48
C LEU A 10 4.98 -11.08 -11.98
N ARG A 11 5.47 -12.06 -12.76
CA ARG A 11 5.54 -11.95 -14.22
C ARG A 11 4.15 -11.90 -14.86
N GLN A 12 3.16 -12.61 -14.30
CA GLN A 12 1.76 -12.51 -14.73
C GLN A 12 1.12 -11.17 -14.40
N ILE A 13 1.41 -10.59 -13.23
CA ILE A 13 0.95 -9.26 -12.84
C ILE A 13 1.54 -8.19 -13.77
N GLN A 14 2.86 -8.24 -14.00
CA GLN A 14 3.54 -7.32 -14.93
C GLN A 14 3.02 -7.46 -16.37
N ASN A 15 2.79 -8.69 -16.84
CA ASN A 15 2.24 -8.91 -18.18
C ASN A 15 0.78 -8.43 -18.31
N ARG A 16 -0.04 -8.59 -17.27
CA ARG A 16 -1.41 -8.05 -17.25
C ARG A 16 -1.43 -6.53 -17.21
N LEU A 17 -0.62 -5.90 -16.36
CA LEU A 17 -0.44 -4.44 -16.33
C LEU A 17 0.00 -3.91 -17.70
N ALA A 18 1.00 -4.54 -18.31
CA ALA A 18 1.49 -4.16 -19.64
C ALA A 18 0.45 -4.38 -20.75
N TYR A 19 -0.35 -5.45 -20.67
CA TYR A 19 -1.42 -5.72 -21.63
C TYR A 19 -2.56 -4.71 -21.50
N CYS A 20 -3.01 -4.42 -20.27
CA CYS A 20 -4.05 -3.43 -19.99
C CYS A 20 -3.64 -2.03 -20.46
N SER A 21 -2.40 -1.61 -20.17
CA SER A 21 -1.86 -0.32 -20.62
C SER A 21 -1.80 -0.18 -22.14
N ARG A 22 -1.61 -1.29 -22.88
CA ARG A 22 -1.50 -1.29 -24.34
C ARG A 22 -2.83 -1.44 -25.08
N HIS A 23 -3.83 -2.10 -24.49
CA HIS A 23 -5.08 -2.44 -25.19
C HIS A 23 -6.33 -1.71 -24.69
N HIS A 24 -6.25 -0.98 -23.58
CA HIS A 24 -7.40 -0.26 -23.04
C HIS A 24 -7.10 1.25 -23.00
N PRO A 25 -7.41 2.00 -24.08
CA PRO A 25 -7.17 3.45 -24.12
C PRO A 25 -7.95 4.23 -23.04
N GLY A 26 -9.05 3.67 -22.53
CA GLY A 26 -9.81 4.23 -21.41
C GLY A 26 -9.21 3.97 -20.02
N CYS A 27 -8.31 2.98 -19.89
CA CYS A 27 -7.66 2.66 -18.61
C CYS A 27 -6.50 3.61 -18.29
N ASN A 28 -6.09 4.44 -19.25
CA ASN A 28 -5.07 5.48 -19.09
C ASN A 28 -5.68 6.88 -19.01
N ILE A 29 -7.01 6.99 -18.92
CA ILE A 29 -7.67 8.27 -18.66
C ILE A 29 -7.42 8.58 -17.18
N ARG A 30 -6.36 9.34 -16.92
CA ARG A 30 -6.25 10.16 -15.71
C ARG A 30 -7.36 11.19 -15.82
N ASP A 31 -8.51 10.87 -15.26
CA ASP A 31 -9.62 11.80 -15.21
C ASP A 31 -9.16 13.04 -14.43
N GLU A 32 -9.18 14.21 -15.06
CA GLU A 32 -8.72 15.50 -14.51
C GLU A 32 -9.49 15.92 -13.24
N THR A 33 -10.49 15.14 -12.80
CA THR A 33 -11.17 15.31 -11.50
C THR A 33 -10.47 14.59 -10.32
N SER A 34 -9.34 13.93 -10.55
CA SER A 34 -8.79 12.90 -9.65
C SER A 34 -7.66 13.35 -8.73
N ASP A 35 -7.86 14.44 -7.96
CA ASP A 35 -7.02 14.75 -6.78
C ASP A 35 -7.39 13.89 -5.55
N ILE A 36 -8.37 12.99 -5.70
CA ILE A 36 -8.82 12.10 -4.62
C ILE A 36 -7.77 11.02 -4.39
N ARG A 37 -6.99 11.21 -3.33
CA ARG A 37 -6.01 10.26 -2.80
C ARG A 37 -6.37 9.86 -1.38
N PRO A 38 -5.95 8.66 -0.94
CA PRO A 38 -5.99 8.32 0.46
C PRO A 38 -5.34 9.36 1.34
N SER A 39 -5.89 9.56 2.53
CA SER A 39 -5.34 10.50 3.51
C SER A 39 -3.97 10.05 4.06
N ARG A 40 -3.64 8.76 3.96
CA ARG A 40 -2.40 8.17 4.54
C ARG A 40 -1.83 7.06 3.66
N PHE A 41 -0.51 6.86 3.75
CA PHE A 41 0.23 5.80 3.05
C PHE A 41 1.30 5.19 3.94
N LEU A 42 1.71 3.96 3.63
CA LEU A 42 2.91 3.34 4.17
C LEU A 42 4.10 3.74 3.30
N SER A 43 5.06 4.44 3.90
CA SER A 43 6.34 4.75 3.30
C SER A 43 7.26 3.53 3.39
N ILE A 44 7.66 3.04 2.22
CA ILE A 44 8.56 1.91 2.06
C ILE A 44 9.95 2.43 1.70
N ASN A 45 10.95 1.99 2.44
CA ASN A 45 12.33 2.31 2.12
C ASN A 45 12.77 1.52 0.87
N LEU A 46 13.09 2.27 -0.19
CA LEU A 46 13.60 1.76 -1.47
C LEU A 46 15.12 1.61 -1.50
N ALA A 47 15.83 2.09 -0.48
CA ALA A 47 17.28 1.98 -0.44
C ALA A 47 17.73 0.51 -0.35
N PRO A 48 18.75 0.11 -1.11
CA PRO A 48 19.30 -1.23 -1.03
C PRO A 48 19.90 -1.48 0.35
N SER A 49 19.71 -2.69 0.86
CA SER A 49 20.11 -3.18 2.19
C SER A 49 21.64 -3.17 2.46
N SER A 50 22.44 -2.50 1.63
CA SER A 50 23.90 -2.42 1.69
C SER A 50 24.45 -1.27 2.54
N ALA A 51 23.60 -0.46 3.18
CA ALA A 51 24.02 0.58 4.12
C ALA A 51 23.92 0.06 5.57
N SER A 52 24.93 -0.71 6.01
CA SER A 52 25.44 -0.91 7.39
C SER A 52 24.54 -0.50 8.57
N GLY A 53 23.31 -1.02 8.62
CA GLY A 53 22.27 -0.64 9.57
C GLY A 53 21.04 -1.53 9.40
N GLU A 54 21.22 -2.84 9.59
CA GLU A 54 20.27 -3.92 9.30
C GLU A 54 18.93 -3.82 10.06
N SER A 55 18.76 -2.83 10.94
CA SER A 55 17.62 -2.68 11.85
C SER A 55 16.60 -1.60 11.45
N GLU A 56 16.99 -0.60 10.63
CA GLU A 56 16.07 0.48 10.19
C GLU A 56 15.49 0.25 8.79
N ALA A 57 16.16 -0.53 7.93
CA ALA A 57 15.71 -0.80 6.56
C ALA A 57 14.43 -1.66 6.48
N ASP A 58 14.10 -2.35 7.57
CA ASP A 58 12.93 -3.22 7.70
C ASP A 58 11.78 -2.55 8.48
N LYS A 59 11.85 -1.25 8.69
CA LYS A 59 10.74 -0.47 9.25
C LYS A 59 10.01 0.27 8.14
N ILE A 60 8.69 0.15 8.13
CA ILE A 60 7.81 1.01 7.33
C ILE A 60 7.18 2.05 8.24
N LYS A 61 6.82 3.20 7.69
CA LYS A 61 6.20 4.28 8.47
C LYS A 61 4.87 4.67 7.86
N LEU A 62 3.85 4.86 8.69
CA LEU A 62 2.62 5.48 8.25
C LEU A 62 2.85 6.99 8.11
N ILE A 63 2.61 7.53 6.91
CA ILE A 63 2.74 8.96 6.61
C ILE A 63 1.40 9.52 6.14
N GLU A 64 1.17 10.80 6.40
CA GLU A 64 0.01 11.53 5.86
C GLU A 64 0.26 11.92 4.41
N ALA A 65 -0.77 11.82 3.58
CA ALA A 65 -0.75 12.25 2.20
C ALA A 65 -0.61 13.77 2.15
N THR A 66 0.54 14.25 1.66
CA THR A 66 0.78 15.67 1.46
C THR A 66 0.68 15.99 -0.02
N LEU A 67 0.23 17.20 -0.38
CA LEU A 67 0.19 17.67 -1.79
C LEU A 67 1.55 17.56 -2.51
N ALA A 68 2.65 17.49 -1.76
CA ALA A 68 4.00 17.27 -2.27
C ALA A 68 4.28 15.82 -2.72
N ASN A 69 3.55 14.83 -2.20
CA ASN A 69 3.71 13.41 -2.53
C ASN A 69 2.89 13.05 -3.77
N ASN A 70 3.20 13.70 -4.91
CA ASN A 70 2.61 13.35 -6.21
C ASN A 70 3.22 12.06 -6.81
N GLU A 71 3.80 11.22 -5.95
CA GLU A 71 4.46 9.97 -6.30
C GLU A 71 3.42 8.88 -6.64
N PRO A 72 3.79 7.90 -7.49
CA PRO A 72 2.98 6.72 -7.69
C PRO A 72 2.83 5.96 -6.37
N TYR A 73 1.68 5.35 -6.16
CA TYR A 73 1.40 4.49 -5.02
C TYR A 73 0.77 3.20 -5.49
N ILE A 74 0.92 2.15 -4.69
CA ILE A 74 0.29 0.85 -4.94
C ILE A 74 -0.78 0.64 -3.88
N ILE A 75 -1.90 0.03 -4.28
CA ILE A 75 -2.93 -0.42 -3.34
C ILE A 75 -2.84 -1.94 -3.19
N LEU A 76 -2.82 -2.42 -1.95
CA LEU A 76 -3.09 -3.83 -1.64
C LEU A 76 -4.60 -4.03 -1.48
N SER A 77 -5.23 -4.73 -2.42
CA SER A 77 -6.59 -5.26 -2.25
C SER A 77 -6.51 -6.71 -1.78
N TYR A 78 -6.94 -6.97 -0.56
CA TYR A 78 -6.96 -8.32 0.00
C TYR A 78 -8.22 -8.53 0.83
N VAL A 79 -8.68 -9.77 0.91
CA VAL A 79 -9.78 -10.14 1.82
C VAL A 79 -9.18 -10.32 3.20
N TRP A 80 -9.77 -9.65 4.19
CA TRP A 80 -9.38 -9.80 5.58
C TRP A 80 -9.60 -11.26 5.98
N GLY A 81 -8.52 -11.92 6.41
CA GLY A 81 -8.63 -13.25 6.99
C GLY A 81 -9.42 -13.20 8.31
N HIS A 82 -9.85 -14.36 8.81
CA HIS A 82 -10.58 -14.48 10.08
C HIS A 82 -9.85 -13.94 11.32
N ILE A 83 -8.52 -13.72 11.22
CA ILE A 83 -7.71 -13.16 12.29
C ILE A 83 -7.14 -11.84 11.80
N GLN A 84 -7.66 -10.73 12.34
CA GLN A 84 -7.07 -9.41 12.17
C GLN A 84 -5.82 -9.32 13.04
N THR A 85 -4.67 -9.57 12.43
CA THR A 85 -3.39 -9.59 13.16
C THR A 85 -2.85 -8.18 13.45
N ILE A 86 -3.18 -7.18 12.64
CA ILE A 86 -2.73 -5.78 12.83
C ILE A 86 -3.74 -4.83 12.16
N GLN A 87 -4.17 -3.81 12.91
CA GLN A 87 -5.04 -2.73 12.43
C GLN A 87 -4.62 -1.40 13.06
N THR A 88 -4.86 -0.30 12.35
CA THR A 88 -4.68 1.04 12.90
C THR A 88 -5.93 1.47 13.64
N THR A 89 -5.72 1.90 14.88
CA THR A 89 -6.70 2.52 15.77
C THR A 89 -6.18 3.88 16.24
N ALA A 90 -7.02 4.70 16.87
CA ALA A 90 -6.61 6.00 17.40
C ALA A 90 -5.43 5.90 18.39
N GLU A 91 -5.31 4.77 19.09
CA GLU A 91 -4.21 4.51 20.03
C GLU A 91 -2.93 4.01 19.34
N THR A 92 -3.06 3.23 18.26
CA THR A 92 -1.92 2.60 17.56
C THR A 92 -1.36 3.44 16.42
N ILE A 93 -2.12 4.42 15.91
CA ILE A 93 -1.70 5.30 14.81
C ILE A 93 -0.39 6.02 15.11
N GLY A 94 -0.17 6.45 16.36
CA GLY A 94 1.09 7.10 16.77
C GLY A 94 2.29 6.15 16.67
N GLN A 95 2.11 4.89 17.04
CA GLN A 95 3.14 3.86 16.91
C GLN A 95 3.41 3.55 15.43
N HIS A 96 2.36 3.46 14.63
CA HIS A 96 2.47 3.22 13.19
C HIS A 96 3.19 4.35 12.45
N LYS A 97 3.02 5.61 12.90
CA LYS A 97 3.77 6.77 12.41
C LYS A 97 5.24 6.75 12.82
N SER A 98 5.54 6.28 14.03
CA SER A 98 6.92 6.13 14.52
C SER A 98 7.69 5.06 13.75
N GLY A 99 7.02 3.97 13.40
CA GLY A 99 7.52 2.93 12.52
C GLY A 99 7.03 1.54 12.93
N ILE A 100 6.73 0.72 11.94
CA ILE A 100 6.26 -0.66 12.08
C ILE A 100 7.34 -1.57 11.52
N LEU A 101 7.78 -2.55 12.31
CA LEU A 101 8.68 -3.60 11.85
C LEU A 101 7.94 -4.47 10.83
N THR A 102 8.50 -4.67 9.63
CA THR A 102 7.77 -5.52 8.66
C THR A 102 7.62 -6.95 9.14
N ALA A 103 8.53 -7.44 9.99
CA ALA A 103 8.45 -8.76 10.62
C ALA A 103 7.18 -8.99 11.47
N THR A 104 6.57 -7.93 12.03
CA THR A 104 5.32 -8.07 12.80
C THR A 104 4.09 -8.12 11.91
N LEU A 105 4.24 -7.79 10.63
CA LEU A 105 3.13 -7.75 9.69
C LEU A 105 2.75 -9.15 9.19
N PRO A 106 1.46 -9.34 8.87
CA PRO A 106 0.99 -10.54 8.20
C PRO A 106 1.79 -10.82 6.93
N GLN A 107 1.94 -12.11 6.58
CA GLN A 107 2.68 -12.52 5.38
C GLN A 107 2.20 -11.80 4.11
N THR A 108 0.87 -11.63 3.94
CA THR A 108 0.29 -10.91 2.80
C THR A 108 0.80 -9.48 2.66
N ILE A 109 0.92 -8.75 3.77
CA ILE A 109 1.40 -7.37 3.76
C ILE A 109 2.92 -7.34 3.52
N ARG A 110 3.68 -8.28 4.09
CA ARG A 110 5.13 -8.43 3.83
C ARG A 110 5.42 -8.73 2.36
N ASP A 111 4.63 -9.61 1.75
CA ASP A 111 4.72 -9.90 0.32
C ASP A 111 4.41 -8.63 -0.48
N ALA A 112 3.33 -7.91 -0.16
CA ALA A 112 2.98 -6.66 -0.83
C ALA A 112 4.09 -5.59 -0.74
N ILE A 113 4.72 -5.43 0.42
CA ILE A 113 5.87 -4.53 0.60
C ILE A 113 7.04 -4.96 -0.30
N THR A 114 7.33 -6.26 -0.34
CA THR A 114 8.40 -6.82 -1.19
C THR A 114 8.13 -6.58 -2.67
N VAL A 115 6.89 -6.78 -3.12
CA VAL A 115 6.48 -6.47 -4.50
C VAL A 115 6.61 -4.98 -4.79
N THR A 116 6.13 -4.14 -3.88
CA THR A 116 6.16 -2.68 -4.02
C THR A 116 7.60 -2.15 -4.12
N ARG A 117 8.50 -2.67 -3.29
CA ARG A 117 9.94 -2.39 -3.35
C ARG A 117 10.56 -2.83 -4.68
N LYS A 118 10.20 -4.02 -5.19
CA LYS A 118 10.67 -4.53 -6.50
C LYS A 118 10.14 -3.72 -7.68
N LEU A 119 8.97 -3.08 -7.53
CA LEU A 119 8.38 -2.19 -8.53
C LEU A 119 8.94 -0.76 -8.47
N GLY A 120 9.80 -0.45 -7.48
CA GLY A 120 10.40 0.87 -7.31
C GLY A 120 9.42 1.94 -6.83
N VAL A 121 8.30 1.54 -6.22
CA VAL A 121 7.29 2.45 -5.68
C VAL A 121 7.46 2.57 -4.17
N GLY A 122 7.56 3.79 -3.65
CA GLY A 122 7.81 4.04 -2.23
C GLY A 122 6.55 4.14 -1.37
N LEU A 123 5.37 4.17 -1.99
CA LEU A 123 4.08 4.36 -1.30
C LEU A 123 3.20 3.13 -1.48
N LEU A 124 2.77 2.54 -0.37
CA LEU A 124 1.81 1.44 -0.33
C LEU A 124 0.60 1.84 0.51
N TRP A 125 -0.60 1.61 0.00
CA TRP A 125 -1.84 1.76 0.74
C TRP A 125 -2.41 0.39 1.11
N VAL A 126 -2.74 0.23 2.39
CA VAL A 126 -3.38 -0.96 2.94
C VAL A 126 -4.50 -0.50 3.84
N ASP A 127 -5.75 -0.88 3.54
CA ASP A 127 -6.95 -0.44 4.28
C ASP A 127 -6.80 -0.57 5.81
N SER A 128 -6.35 -1.73 6.30
CA SER A 128 -6.24 -2.04 7.72
C SER A 128 -5.20 -1.20 8.45
N LEU A 129 -4.21 -0.63 7.73
CA LEU A 129 -3.13 0.17 8.29
C LEU A 129 -3.26 1.66 8.01
N CYS A 130 -3.87 2.04 6.89
CA CYS A 130 -3.99 3.44 6.47
C CYS A 130 -5.27 4.11 6.97
N ILE A 131 -6.31 3.33 7.27
CA ILE A 131 -7.59 3.82 7.80
C ILE A 131 -7.68 3.49 9.30
N VAL A 132 -8.10 4.46 10.10
CA VAL A 132 -8.41 4.27 11.52
C VAL A 132 -9.72 3.49 11.65
N GLN A 133 -9.64 2.28 12.20
CA GLN A 133 -10.76 1.32 12.21
C GLN A 133 -11.77 1.57 13.35
N ASP A 134 -11.34 2.20 14.43
CA ASP A 134 -12.17 2.54 15.60
C ASP A 134 -12.88 3.91 15.46
N ASP A 135 -12.58 4.67 14.42
CA ASP A 135 -13.29 5.89 14.05
C ASP A 135 -14.29 5.58 12.92
N ALA A 136 -15.55 5.38 13.30
CA ALA A 136 -16.60 5.03 12.35
C ALA A 136 -16.85 6.11 11.29
N GLU A 137 -16.61 7.39 11.61
CA GLU A 137 -16.79 8.46 10.64
C GLU A 137 -15.63 8.51 9.64
N GLU A 138 -14.39 8.36 10.11
CA GLU A 138 -13.21 8.26 9.24
C GLU A 138 -13.30 7.03 8.34
N LEU A 139 -13.64 5.88 8.92
CA LEU A 139 -13.84 4.64 8.18
C LEU A 139 -14.89 4.81 7.08
N ALA A 140 -16.06 5.38 7.40
CA ALA A 140 -17.11 5.61 6.42
C ALA A 140 -16.65 6.56 5.30
N ARG A 141 -15.92 7.63 5.64
CA ARG A 141 -15.37 8.59 4.65
C ARG A 141 -14.35 7.94 3.73
N GLU A 142 -13.42 7.14 4.27
CA GLU A 142 -12.38 6.48 3.47
C GLU A 142 -12.95 5.34 2.61
N VAL A 143 -13.89 4.54 3.15
CA VAL A 143 -14.58 3.49 2.40
C VAL A 143 -15.39 4.06 1.24
N ALA A 144 -16.06 5.19 1.43
CA ALA A 144 -16.80 5.86 0.35
C ALA A 144 -15.88 6.29 -0.82
N LYS A 145 -14.64 6.69 -0.52
CA LYS A 145 -13.64 7.13 -1.51
C LYS A 145 -12.79 5.99 -2.07
N MET A 146 -12.85 4.81 -1.48
CA MET A 146 -12.04 3.64 -1.82
C MET A 146 -12.15 3.26 -3.31
N SER A 147 -13.35 3.38 -3.89
CA SER A 147 -13.57 3.15 -5.33
C SER A 147 -12.75 4.10 -6.22
N SER A 148 -12.58 5.35 -5.80
CA SER A 148 -11.74 6.34 -6.49
C SER A 148 -10.25 6.06 -6.29
N TYR A 149 -9.85 5.61 -5.09
CA TYR A 149 -8.46 5.21 -4.84
C TYR A 149 -8.04 4.07 -5.76
N TYR A 150 -8.87 3.02 -5.89
CA TYR A 150 -8.62 1.90 -6.79
C TYR A 150 -8.53 2.28 -8.26
N ARG A 151 -9.29 3.31 -8.68
CA ARG A 151 -9.23 3.81 -10.06
C ARG A 151 -7.89 4.52 -10.35
N ASN A 152 -7.26 5.09 -9.33
CA ASN A 152 -6.09 5.95 -9.44
C ASN A 152 -4.76 5.22 -9.15
N ALA A 153 -4.78 3.90 -8.94
CA ALA A 153 -3.63 3.06 -8.56
C ALA A 153 -3.24 2.04 -9.64
#